data_AF-A0A832C9K0-F1
#
_entry.id   AF-A0A832C9K0-F1
#
_cell.length_a   1.000
_cell.length_b   1.000
_cell.length_c   1.000
_cell.angle_alpha   90.00
_cell.angle_beta   90.00
_cell.angle_gamma   90.00
#
_symmetry.space_group_name_H-M   'P 1'
#
loop_
_entity.id
_entity.type
_entity.pdbx_description
1 polymer ?
#
loop_
_entity_poly.entity_id
_entity_poly.type
_entity_poly.pdbx_seq_one_letter_code
_entity_poly.pdbx_strand_id
1 'polypeptide(L)'
;MVRMEISELRSKAKELREILGLRSYPVGVKISPKRLDVDAKRLKGYRYCQALMRARKGEHVLLGKEEIGCAASAAVFGFKELPEGFKTGEHTLKIGIAKDPSIGSKIYAEIESFKPGEIEDLYLFPLETAIMEPDVVIIEDQPERLMWILLACVNANKGERIETNSAVMRATCLDCTAIPYKRQKVNLSLGCFGCRMATDIADDEALVGFPYKLFGEVFDYVKYFSQNAIPSARDKKAYKALKAKEG
;
A
#
# COMPACT_ATOMS: atom_id res chain seq x y z
N MET A 1 5.51 -16.28 -16.22
CA MET A 1 5.03 -14.88 -16.10
C MET A 1 5.45 -14.16 -17.37
N VAL A 2 4.49 -13.63 -18.13
CA VAL A 2 4.80 -12.76 -19.28
C VAL A 2 5.28 -11.43 -18.71
N ARG A 3 6.48 -11.00 -19.10
CA ARG A 3 7.04 -9.72 -18.68
C ARG A 3 6.28 -8.61 -19.41
N MET A 4 5.79 -7.62 -18.66
CA MET A 4 5.03 -6.50 -19.22
C MET A 4 5.99 -5.37 -19.55
N GLU A 5 5.91 -4.85 -20.77
CA GLU A 5 6.71 -3.68 -21.17
C GLU A 5 6.33 -2.45 -20.35
N ILE A 6 7.29 -1.56 -20.07
CA ILE A 6 7.04 -0.37 -19.24
C ILE A 6 6.00 0.57 -19.86
N SER A 7 5.94 0.66 -21.20
CA SER A 7 4.90 1.42 -21.89
C SER A 7 3.50 0.85 -21.64
N GLU A 8 3.38 -0.49 -21.63
CA GLU A 8 2.13 -1.19 -21.33
C GLU A 8 1.73 -0.99 -19.86
N LEU A 9 2.67 -1.11 -18.92
CA LEU A 9 2.44 -0.80 -17.50
C LEU A 9 1.83 0.59 -17.31
N ARG A 10 2.46 1.62 -17.91
CA ARG A 10 1.99 3.00 -17.82
C ARG A 10 0.58 3.16 -18.38
N SER A 11 0.31 2.57 -19.54
CA SER A 11 -1.01 2.62 -20.19
C SER A 11 -2.09 1.96 -19.32
N LYS A 12 -1.82 0.75 -18.80
CA LYS A 12 -2.75 0.02 -17.93
C LYS A 12 -2.99 0.76 -16.62
N ALA A 13 -1.96 1.37 -16.03
CA ALA A 13 -2.11 2.17 -14.81
C ALA A 13 -3.02 3.38 -15.01
N LYS A 14 -2.86 4.08 -16.15
CA LYS A 14 -3.72 5.21 -16.52
C LYS A 14 -5.17 4.77 -16.70
N GLU A 15 -5.39 3.74 -17.50
CA GLU A 15 -6.73 3.21 -17.75
C GLU A 15 -7.39 2.67 -16.46
N LEU A 16 -6.63 2.00 -15.59
CA LEU A 16 -7.11 1.56 -14.26
C LEU A 16 -7.62 2.74 -13.43
N ARG A 17 -6.84 3.83 -13.37
CA ARG A 17 -7.22 5.04 -12.65
C ARG A 17 -8.49 5.66 -13.22
N GLU A 18 -8.61 5.73 -14.54
CA GLU A 18 -9.77 6.27 -15.25
C GLU A 18 -11.04 5.43 -15.02
N ILE A 19 -10.94 4.10 -15.14
CA ILE A 19 -12.07 3.17 -14.92
C ILE A 19 -12.65 3.30 -13.51
N LEU A 20 -11.77 3.26 -12.50
CA LEU A 20 -12.21 3.30 -11.11
C LEU A 20 -12.51 4.72 -10.62
N GLY A 21 -12.01 5.74 -11.34
CA GLY A 21 -12.04 7.13 -10.94
C GLY A 21 -11.23 7.36 -9.67
N LEU A 22 -9.98 6.83 -9.62
CA LEU A 22 -9.11 6.97 -8.45
C LEU A 22 -8.73 8.44 -8.23
N ARG A 23 -8.66 8.86 -6.97
CA ARG A 23 -8.31 10.22 -6.55
C ARG A 23 -6.82 10.52 -6.70
N SER A 24 -5.98 9.50 -6.68
CA SER A 24 -4.52 9.61 -6.74
C SER A 24 -3.92 8.51 -7.62
N TYR A 25 -2.63 8.62 -7.95
CA TYR A 25 -1.95 7.64 -8.78
C TYR A 25 -1.71 6.33 -8.02
N PRO A 26 -1.97 5.15 -8.62
CA PRO A 26 -1.40 3.89 -8.14
C PRO A 26 0.12 4.01 -8.03
N VAL A 27 0.69 3.62 -6.89
CA VAL A 27 2.12 3.77 -6.63
C VAL A 27 2.82 2.42 -6.78
N GLY A 28 3.88 2.41 -7.58
CA GLY A 28 4.85 1.34 -7.61
C GLY A 28 5.94 1.56 -6.55
N VAL A 29 6.33 0.48 -5.88
CA VAL A 29 7.46 0.45 -4.95
C VAL A 29 8.49 -0.53 -5.48
N LYS A 30 9.68 -0.03 -5.82
CA LYS A 30 10.86 -0.83 -6.10
C LYS A 30 11.70 -0.95 -4.82
N ILE A 31 12.04 -2.17 -4.45
CA ILE A 31 12.87 -2.49 -3.29
C ILE A 31 14.23 -2.97 -3.81
N SER A 32 15.30 -2.26 -3.46
CA SER A 32 16.63 -2.50 -4.03
C SER A 32 17.66 -2.89 -2.97
N PRO A 33 18.47 -3.95 -3.21
CA PRO A 33 19.62 -4.30 -2.36
C PRO A 33 20.82 -3.36 -2.57
N LYS A 34 20.71 -2.39 -3.47
CA LYS A 34 21.75 -1.42 -3.80
C LYS A 34 21.18 -0.03 -3.89
N ARG A 35 22.00 0.98 -3.62
CA ARG A 35 21.66 2.38 -3.89
C ARG A 35 21.26 2.55 -5.36
N LEU A 36 20.10 3.17 -5.59
CA LEU A 36 19.58 3.41 -6.92
C LEU A 36 20.07 4.76 -7.45
N ASP A 37 20.50 4.75 -8.71
CA ASP A 37 20.85 5.94 -9.49
C ASP A 37 19.74 6.18 -10.52
N VAL A 38 18.68 6.85 -10.07
CA VAL A 38 17.53 7.24 -10.90
C VAL A 38 17.22 8.71 -10.62
N ASP A 39 16.67 9.40 -11.63
CA ASP A 39 16.22 10.78 -11.48
C ASP A 39 14.96 10.85 -10.58
N ALA A 40 15.21 10.89 -9.27
CA ALA A 40 14.19 10.89 -8.23
C ALA A 40 14.69 11.65 -7.00
N LYS A 41 13.76 12.26 -6.26
CA LYS A 41 14.10 13.06 -5.08
C LYS A 41 14.38 12.17 -3.86
N ARG A 42 15.59 12.27 -3.29
CA ARG A 42 15.91 11.65 -1.99
C ARG A 42 15.32 12.44 -0.83
N LEU A 43 14.42 11.82 -0.06
CA LEU A 43 13.61 12.50 0.95
C LEU A 43 14.23 12.43 2.36
N LYS A 44 15.16 13.32 2.67
CA LYS A 44 15.84 13.36 3.99
C LYS A 44 14.88 13.68 5.15
N GLY A 45 14.82 12.83 6.15
CA GLY A 45 14.01 12.99 7.37
C GLY A 45 12.53 12.60 7.20
N TYR A 46 12.14 12.04 6.05
CA TYR A 46 10.74 11.72 5.78
C TYR A 46 10.34 10.37 6.38
N ARG A 47 9.05 10.27 6.74
CA ARG A 47 8.42 8.98 7.02
C ARG A 47 8.12 8.25 5.71
N TYR A 48 8.12 6.92 5.73
CA TYR A 48 7.77 6.14 4.53
C TYR A 48 6.36 6.46 3.99
N CYS A 49 5.38 6.65 4.87
CA CYS A 49 4.03 7.08 4.48
C CYS A 49 4.01 8.45 3.77
N GLN A 50 4.91 9.37 4.13
CA GLN A 50 5.04 10.66 3.45
C GLN A 50 5.70 10.53 2.07
N ALA A 51 6.62 9.58 1.91
CA ALA A 51 7.15 9.25 0.58
C ALA A 51 6.05 8.66 -0.32
N LEU A 52 5.23 7.75 0.20
CA LEU A 52 4.07 7.22 -0.52
C LEU A 52 3.09 8.33 -0.91
N MET A 53 2.80 9.25 0.02
CA MET A 53 1.97 10.44 -0.24
C MET A 53 2.52 11.32 -1.38
N ARG A 54 3.84 11.52 -1.47
CA ARG A 54 4.45 12.27 -2.58
C ARG A 54 4.32 11.49 -3.89
N ALA A 55 4.56 10.19 -3.86
CA ALA A 55 4.47 9.33 -5.03
C ALA A 55 3.05 9.24 -5.62
N ARG A 56 2.02 9.08 -4.77
CA ARG A 56 0.62 9.07 -5.23
C ARG A 56 0.16 10.41 -5.81
N LYS A 57 0.91 11.49 -5.56
CA LYS A 57 0.72 12.83 -6.16
C LYS A 57 1.56 13.09 -7.40
N GLY A 58 2.25 12.07 -7.92
CA GLY A 58 2.97 12.15 -9.18
C GLY A 58 4.48 12.28 -9.05
N GLU A 59 5.04 12.24 -7.84
CA GLU A 59 6.48 12.41 -7.65
C GLU A 59 7.27 11.10 -7.67
N HIS A 60 8.51 11.16 -8.15
CA HIS A 60 9.48 10.08 -8.07
C HIS A 60 10.37 10.32 -6.85
N VAL A 61 10.36 9.41 -5.87
CA VAL A 61 11.04 9.62 -4.58
C VAL A 61 11.82 8.41 -4.09
N LEU A 62 12.96 8.67 -3.45
CA LEU A 62 13.86 7.67 -2.89
C LEU A 62 13.95 7.80 -1.37
N LEU A 63 13.97 6.66 -0.69
CA LEU A 63 14.26 6.53 0.74
C LEU A 63 15.26 5.39 0.99
N GLY A 64 16.40 5.70 1.59
CA GLY A 64 17.33 4.74 2.14
C GLY A 64 17.49 4.89 3.66
N LYS A 65 18.52 4.23 4.20
CA LYS A 65 18.86 4.27 5.63
C LYS A 65 19.12 5.68 6.17
N GLU A 66 19.73 6.53 5.37
CA GLU A 66 20.10 7.91 5.73
C GLU A 66 18.90 8.86 5.66
N GLU A 67 17.97 8.60 4.75
CA GLU A 67 16.80 9.43 4.52
C GLU A 67 15.65 9.14 5.49
N ILE A 68 15.46 7.88 5.89
CA ILE A 68 14.27 7.49 6.65
C ILE A 68 14.22 8.08 8.07
N GLY A 69 13.15 8.82 8.36
CA GLY A 69 12.95 9.54 9.63
C GLY A 69 12.07 8.81 10.66
N CYS A 70 11.27 7.83 10.24
CA CYS A 70 10.41 7.07 11.17
C CYS A 70 11.12 5.79 11.65
N ALA A 71 11.34 5.69 12.96
CA ALA A 71 12.01 4.54 13.57
C ALA A 71 11.29 3.21 13.31
N ALA A 72 9.94 3.21 13.37
CA ALA A 72 9.16 2.02 13.10
C ALA A 72 9.29 1.52 11.66
N SER A 73 9.34 2.43 10.67
CA SER A 73 9.57 2.03 9.27
C SER A 73 11.03 1.65 9.02
N ALA A 74 11.97 2.32 9.68
CA ALA A 74 13.40 1.98 9.57
C ALA A 74 13.67 0.55 10.07
N ALA A 75 12.99 0.12 11.14
CA ALA A 75 13.02 -1.25 11.63
C ALA A 75 12.44 -2.26 10.64
N VAL A 76 11.24 -1.97 10.09
CA VAL A 76 10.62 -2.84 9.08
C VAL A 76 11.56 -3.09 7.91
N PHE A 77 12.25 -2.05 7.43
CA PHE A 77 13.17 -2.12 6.29
C PHE A 77 14.61 -2.53 6.65
N GLY A 78 14.89 -2.94 7.90
CA GLY A 78 16.22 -3.38 8.31
C GLY A 78 17.29 -2.28 8.32
N PHE A 79 16.89 -1.01 8.20
CA PHE A 79 17.81 0.13 8.13
C PHE A 79 18.37 0.52 9.50
N LYS A 80 17.56 0.38 10.55
CA LYS A 80 17.91 0.69 11.95
C LYS A 80 17.16 -0.29 12.86
N GLU A 81 17.73 -0.62 14.01
CA GLU A 81 17.00 -1.41 14.99
C GLU A 81 15.76 -0.68 15.51
N LEU A 82 14.74 -1.47 15.87
CA LEU A 82 13.58 -0.94 16.56
C LEU A 82 13.99 -0.39 17.95
N PRO A 83 13.70 0.87 18.30
CA PRO A 83 14.09 1.41 19.60
C PRO A 83 13.42 0.69 20.77
N GLU A 84 14.09 0.64 21.92
CA GLU A 84 13.67 -0.18 23.07
C GLU A 84 12.25 0.14 23.55
N GLY A 85 11.86 1.41 23.60
CA GLY A 85 10.50 1.79 24.00
C GLY A 85 9.39 1.20 23.12
N PHE A 86 9.68 0.85 21.85
CA PHE A 86 8.73 0.12 21.02
C PHE A 86 8.71 -1.37 21.37
N LYS A 87 9.89 -1.97 21.59
CA LYS A 87 10.06 -3.40 21.96
C LYS A 87 9.37 -3.72 23.29
N THR A 88 9.52 -2.84 24.29
CA THR A 88 8.89 -2.99 25.61
C THR A 88 7.42 -2.56 25.62
N GLY A 89 6.96 -1.87 24.58
CA GLY A 89 5.60 -1.32 24.49
C GLY A 89 5.36 -0.02 25.27
N GLU A 90 6.39 0.53 25.93
CA GLU A 90 6.31 1.85 26.57
C GLU A 90 5.87 2.95 25.61
N HIS A 91 6.30 2.89 24.33
CA HIS A 91 5.95 3.89 23.33
C HIS A 91 4.44 3.96 23.16
N THR A 92 3.78 2.82 22.92
CA THR A 92 2.32 2.74 22.74
C THR A 92 1.55 3.11 24.00
N LEU A 93 2.10 2.86 25.18
CA LEU A 93 1.53 3.32 26.44
C LEU A 93 1.59 4.85 26.53
N LYS A 94 2.77 5.44 26.27
CA LYS A 94 3.00 6.90 26.31
C LYS A 94 2.11 7.68 25.34
N ILE A 95 1.80 7.12 24.16
CA ILE A 95 0.92 7.75 23.17
C ILE A 95 -0.57 7.38 23.32
N GLY A 96 -0.94 6.64 24.36
CA GLY A 96 -2.34 6.31 24.67
C GLY A 96 -2.98 5.24 23.76
N ILE A 97 -2.19 4.47 23.02
CA ILE A 97 -2.68 3.38 22.15
C ILE A 97 -2.90 2.10 22.95
N ALA A 98 -1.93 1.73 23.80
CA ALA A 98 -2.00 0.55 24.64
C ALA A 98 -2.25 0.95 26.10
N LYS A 99 -3.10 0.21 26.80
CA LYS A 99 -3.31 0.38 28.25
C LYS A 99 -2.28 -0.38 29.11
N ASP A 100 -1.49 -1.23 28.47
CA ASP A 100 -0.48 -2.06 29.11
C ASP A 100 0.73 -2.25 28.16
N PRO A 101 1.99 -2.17 28.64
CA PRO A 101 3.18 -2.34 27.82
C PRO A 101 3.23 -3.69 27.07
N SER A 102 2.70 -4.78 27.64
CA SER A 102 2.70 -6.09 26.98
C SER A 102 1.85 -6.11 25.70
N ILE A 103 0.78 -5.31 25.64
CA ILE A 103 -0.02 -5.12 24.42
C ILE A 103 0.83 -4.41 23.37
N GLY A 104 1.52 -3.34 23.78
CA GLY A 104 2.45 -2.59 22.94
C GLY A 104 3.56 -3.44 22.36
N SER A 105 4.20 -4.23 23.22
CA SER A 105 5.25 -5.16 22.84
C SER A 105 4.75 -6.15 21.78
N LYS A 106 3.55 -6.74 21.96
CA LYS A 106 2.93 -7.64 20.97
C LYS A 106 2.62 -6.96 19.64
N ILE A 107 2.19 -5.70 19.63
CA ILE A 107 1.96 -4.93 18.39
C ILE A 107 3.25 -4.80 17.55
N TYR A 108 4.40 -4.69 18.24
CA TYR A 108 5.70 -4.50 17.61
C TYR A 108 6.55 -5.75 17.47
N ALA A 109 6.17 -6.87 18.11
CA ALA A 109 6.80 -8.18 17.97
C ALA A 109 6.74 -8.60 16.49
N GLU A 110 7.88 -8.53 15.82
CA GLU A 110 7.96 -8.57 14.36
C GLU A 110 7.62 -9.94 13.77
N ILE A 111 7.00 -9.93 12.59
CA ILE A 111 6.72 -11.16 11.82
C ILE A 111 7.32 -11.09 10.39
N GLU A 112 7.57 -9.89 9.83
CA GLU A 112 8.00 -9.73 8.42
C GLU A 112 8.89 -8.48 8.19
N SER A 113 10.04 -8.37 8.88
CA SER A 113 11.04 -7.32 8.63
C SER A 113 12.15 -7.78 7.68
N PHE A 114 12.83 -6.80 7.07
CA PHE A 114 14.06 -7.03 6.31
C PHE A 114 15.25 -7.15 7.25
N LYS A 115 16.19 -8.04 6.92
CA LYS A 115 17.44 -8.18 7.67
C LYS A 115 18.32 -6.96 7.45
N PRO A 116 19.16 -6.57 8.43
CA PRO A 116 20.16 -5.53 8.23
C PRO A 116 21.01 -5.79 6.98
N GLY A 117 21.07 -4.81 6.08
CA GLY A 117 21.80 -4.90 4.81
C GLY A 117 21.11 -5.70 3.70
N GLU A 118 19.90 -6.23 3.91
CA GLU A 118 19.13 -6.91 2.85
C GLU A 118 18.70 -5.93 1.75
N ILE A 119 18.39 -4.69 2.13
CA ILE A 119 17.98 -3.62 1.23
C ILE A 119 18.74 -2.32 1.56
N GLU A 120 18.93 -1.48 0.55
CA GLU A 120 19.62 -0.19 0.68
C GLU A 120 18.72 0.98 0.31
N ASP A 121 17.89 0.84 -0.74
CA ASP A 121 17.01 1.89 -1.24
C ASP A 121 15.60 1.38 -1.54
N LEU A 122 14.62 2.25 -1.28
CA LEU A 122 13.23 2.14 -1.68
C LEU A 122 12.93 3.27 -2.66
N TYR A 123 12.40 2.92 -3.84
CA TYR A 123 11.98 3.88 -4.84
C TYR A 123 10.47 3.80 -5.03
N LEU A 124 9.79 4.91 -4.74
CA LEU A 124 8.33 5.03 -4.86
C LEU A 124 8.01 5.99 -5.99
N PHE A 125 7.10 5.58 -6.87
CA PHE A 125 6.76 6.34 -8.07
C PHE A 125 5.33 6.03 -8.53
N PRO A 126 4.63 6.99 -9.17
CA PRO A 126 3.35 6.70 -9.81
C PRO A 126 3.55 5.73 -11.00
N LEU A 127 2.68 4.72 -11.11
CA LEU A 127 2.81 3.71 -12.16
C LEU A 127 2.67 4.29 -13.59
N GLU A 128 1.95 5.40 -13.74
CA GLU A 128 1.74 6.08 -15.03
C GLU A 128 3.02 6.69 -15.62
N THR A 129 4.03 6.95 -14.81
CA THR A 129 5.35 7.44 -15.26
C THR A 129 6.48 6.50 -14.85
N ALA A 130 6.16 5.25 -14.51
CA ALA A 130 7.12 4.22 -14.10
C ALA A 130 8.28 4.09 -15.09
N ILE A 131 9.53 4.12 -14.63
CA ILE A 131 10.72 3.90 -15.49
C ILE A 131 11.26 2.47 -15.39
N MET A 132 10.72 1.67 -14.47
CA MET A 132 11.08 0.29 -14.22
C MET A 132 9.91 -0.46 -13.58
N GLU A 133 9.99 -1.79 -13.56
CA GLU A 133 9.00 -2.64 -12.91
C GLU A 133 9.11 -2.50 -11.38
N PRO A 134 8.02 -2.18 -10.67
CA PRO A 134 7.99 -2.21 -9.22
C PRO A 134 7.96 -3.66 -8.71
N ASP A 135 8.20 -3.85 -7.42
CA ASP A 135 8.01 -5.15 -6.76
C ASP A 135 6.64 -5.25 -6.08
N VAL A 136 6.12 -4.10 -5.60
CA VAL A 136 4.81 -3.97 -4.95
C VAL A 136 4.05 -2.80 -5.57
N VAL A 137 2.73 -2.94 -5.68
CA VAL A 137 1.80 -1.86 -6.03
C VAL A 137 0.98 -1.52 -4.81
N ILE A 138 0.83 -0.22 -4.53
CA ILE A 138 0.05 0.32 -3.42
C ILE A 138 -0.98 1.31 -3.98
N ILE A 139 -2.23 1.18 -3.54
CA ILE A 139 -3.31 2.09 -3.88
C ILE A 139 -3.93 2.60 -2.57
N GLU A 140 -3.96 3.92 -2.40
CA GLU A 140 -4.61 4.63 -1.31
C GLU A 140 -5.83 5.37 -1.88
N ASP A 141 -7.03 4.96 -1.46
CA ASP A 141 -8.29 5.54 -1.94
C ASP A 141 -9.50 5.13 -1.09
N GLN A 142 -10.70 5.55 -1.50
CA GLN A 142 -11.97 5.22 -0.86
C GLN A 142 -12.29 3.72 -0.92
N PRO A 143 -13.01 3.19 0.10
CA PRO A 143 -13.34 1.76 0.22
C PRO A 143 -13.93 1.11 -1.03
N GLU A 144 -14.80 1.79 -1.78
CA GLU A 144 -15.42 1.20 -2.98
C GLU A 144 -14.39 0.90 -4.08
N ARG A 145 -13.45 1.80 -4.31
CA ARG A 145 -12.39 1.62 -5.32
C ARG A 145 -11.46 0.48 -4.91
N LEU A 146 -11.08 0.44 -3.63
CA LEU A 146 -10.25 -0.64 -3.08
C LEU A 146 -10.98 -1.98 -3.11
N MET A 147 -12.30 -2.01 -2.89
CA MET A 147 -13.12 -3.21 -3.00
C MET A 147 -13.02 -3.81 -4.41
N TRP A 148 -13.08 -3.00 -5.48
CA TRP A 148 -12.90 -3.50 -6.85
C TRP A 148 -11.51 -4.05 -7.10
N ILE A 149 -10.47 -3.40 -6.58
CA ILE A 149 -9.09 -3.91 -6.65
C ILE A 149 -8.97 -5.24 -5.90
N LEU A 150 -9.49 -5.35 -4.69
CA LEU A 150 -9.47 -6.58 -3.90
C LEU A 150 -10.25 -7.71 -4.59
N LEU A 151 -11.42 -7.42 -5.18
CA LEU A 151 -12.19 -8.40 -5.94
C LEU A 151 -11.42 -8.86 -7.19
N ALA A 152 -10.72 -7.95 -7.86
CA ALA A 152 -9.85 -8.29 -8.99
C ALA A 152 -8.69 -9.19 -8.55
N CYS A 153 -8.07 -8.89 -7.39
CA CYS A 153 -7.05 -9.77 -6.79
C CYS A 153 -7.58 -11.17 -6.46
N VAL A 154 -8.81 -11.28 -5.93
CA VAL A 154 -9.46 -12.58 -5.68
C VAL A 154 -9.61 -13.36 -6.98
N ASN A 155 -10.04 -12.71 -8.06
CA ASN A 155 -10.20 -13.36 -9.35
C ASN A 155 -8.86 -13.75 -9.99
N ALA A 156 -7.85 -12.87 -9.94
CA ALA A 156 -6.48 -13.19 -10.35
C ALA A 156 -5.89 -14.36 -9.56
N ASN A 157 -6.34 -14.55 -8.31
CA ASN A 157 -5.99 -15.69 -7.47
C ASN A 157 -7.06 -16.79 -7.44
N LYS A 158 -7.81 -16.96 -8.54
CA LYS A 158 -8.74 -18.09 -8.76
C LYS A 158 -9.82 -18.26 -7.68
N GLY A 159 -10.27 -17.16 -7.09
CA GLY A 159 -11.34 -17.16 -6.09
C GLY A 159 -10.88 -17.37 -4.65
N GLU A 160 -9.58 -17.48 -4.39
CA GLU A 160 -9.07 -17.62 -3.02
C GLU A 160 -9.38 -16.40 -2.16
N ARG A 161 -9.68 -16.66 -0.87
CA ARG A 161 -9.96 -15.59 0.10
C ARG A 161 -8.69 -14.78 0.39
N ILE A 162 -8.88 -13.47 0.58
CA ILE A 162 -7.79 -12.60 1.03
C ILE A 162 -7.64 -12.74 2.54
N GLU A 163 -6.46 -13.20 2.95
CA GLU A 163 -6.02 -13.20 4.34
C GLU A 163 -5.19 -11.95 4.61
N THR A 164 -5.69 -11.07 5.48
CA THR A 164 -4.98 -9.83 5.84
C THR A 164 -4.30 -9.98 7.18
N ASN A 165 -3.13 -9.35 7.34
CA ASN A 165 -2.41 -9.29 8.60
C ASN A 165 -2.08 -7.82 8.90
N SER A 166 -2.63 -7.30 10.00
CA SER A 166 -2.42 -5.94 10.44
C SER A 166 -2.59 -5.84 11.95
N ALA A 167 -1.68 -5.10 12.59
CA ALA A 167 -1.86 -4.61 13.95
C ALA A 167 -2.47 -3.19 13.99
N VAL A 168 -2.95 -2.70 12.84
CA VAL A 168 -3.37 -1.30 12.60
C VAL A 168 -2.26 -0.31 12.97
N MET A 169 -1.02 -0.78 12.89
CA MET A 169 0.22 -0.08 13.18
C MET A 169 1.23 -0.44 12.08
N ARG A 170 2.03 0.54 11.62
CA ARG A 170 2.95 0.38 10.47
C ARG A 170 2.26 0.10 9.12
N ALA A 171 1.12 0.74 8.87
CA ALA A 171 0.28 0.54 7.67
C ALA A 171 1.04 0.53 6.33
N THR A 172 1.65 1.65 5.94
CA THR A 172 2.25 1.75 4.60
C THR A 172 3.52 0.89 4.45
N CYS A 173 4.37 0.86 5.47
CA CYS A 173 5.68 0.20 5.41
C CYS A 173 5.61 -1.31 5.64
N LEU A 174 4.81 -1.77 6.62
CA LEU A 174 4.66 -3.20 6.91
C LEU A 174 3.47 -3.77 6.13
N ASP A 175 2.25 -3.30 6.43
CA ASP A 175 1.03 -3.91 5.92
C ASP A 175 0.96 -3.85 4.39
N CYS A 176 1.26 -2.69 3.78
CA CYS A 176 1.10 -2.51 2.33
C CYS A 176 2.40 -2.66 1.52
N THR A 177 3.56 -2.82 2.16
CA THR A 177 4.85 -2.98 1.44
C THR A 177 5.56 -4.28 1.81
N ALA A 178 6.06 -4.41 3.05
CA ALA A 178 6.89 -5.55 3.43
C ALA A 178 6.13 -6.89 3.40
N ILE A 179 4.88 -6.92 3.89
CA ILE A 179 4.05 -8.14 3.84
C ILE A 179 3.77 -8.56 2.38
N PRO A 180 3.27 -7.67 1.49
CA PRO A 180 3.07 -8.02 0.09
C PRO A 180 4.35 -8.47 -0.62
N TYR A 181 5.48 -7.82 -0.33
CA TYR A 181 6.77 -8.19 -0.90
C TYR A 181 7.24 -9.58 -0.42
N LYS A 182 7.30 -9.82 0.89
CA LYS A 182 7.87 -11.05 1.46
C LYS A 182 6.97 -12.26 1.30
N ARG A 183 5.66 -12.08 1.53
CA ARG A 183 4.69 -13.19 1.44
C ARG A 183 4.13 -13.41 0.04
N GLN A 184 4.34 -12.46 -0.86
CA GLN A 184 3.76 -12.49 -2.20
C GLN A 184 2.22 -12.65 -2.17
N LYS A 185 1.58 -12.01 -1.18
CA LYS A 185 0.12 -12.00 -0.95
C LYS A 185 -0.41 -10.56 -0.88
N VAL A 186 -1.67 -10.37 -1.22
CA VAL A 186 -2.37 -9.08 -1.04
C VAL A 186 -2.57 -8.79 0.44
N ASN A 187 -2.49 -7.52 0.84
CA ASN A 187 -2.83 -7.10 2.19
C ASN A 187 -3.51 -5.73 2.20
N LEU A 188 -4.34 -5.49 3.21
CA LEU A 188 -5.14 -4.26 3.39
C LEU A 188 -4.73 -3.58 4.69
N SER A 189 -4.77 -2.26 4.70
CA SER A 189 -4.62 -1.46 5.91
C SER A 189 -5.61 -0.31 5.92
N LEU A 190 -6.13 0.01 7.11
CA LEU A 190 -6.99 1.17 7.31
C LEU A 190 -6.18 2.47 7.54
N GLY A 191 -4.86 2.45 7.33
CA GLY A 191 -3.98 3.54 7.74
C GLY A 191 -3.74 3.51 9.26
N CYS A 192 -2.48 3.45 9.67
CA CYS A 192 -2.14 3.40 11.08
C CYS A 192 -2.19 4.79 11.71
N PHE A 193 -2.21 4.84 13.05
CA PHE A 193 -2.14 6.08 13.82
C PHE A 193 -1.06 7.03 13.29
N GLY A 194 0.17 6.53 13.12
CA GLY A 194 1.29 7.35 12.64
C GLY A 194 1.17 7.78 11.17
N CYS A 195 0.47 7.02 10.33
CA CYS A 195 0.19 7.40 8.94
C CYS A 195 -0.83 8.54 8.92
N ARG A 196 -1.98 8.35 9.57
CA ARG A 196 -3.06 9.34 9.64
C ARG A 196 -2.64 10.65 10.30
N MET A 197 -1.70 10.60 11.24
CA MET A 197 -1.11 11.80 11.84
C MET A 197 -0.13 12.54 10.91
N ALA A 198 0.55 11.84 10.00
CA ALA A 198 1.72 12.38 9.29
C ALA A 198 1.53 12.60 7.78
N THR A 199 0.39 12.19 7.22
CA THR A 199 0.06 12.34 5.81
C THR A 199 -1.30 13.01 5.64
N ASP A 200 -1.71 13.18 4.39
CA ASP A 200 -3.00 13.73 3.99
C ASP A 200 -4.05 12.65 3.69
N ILE A 201 -3.89 11.44 4.25
CA ILE A 201 -4.88 10.37 4.12
C ILE A 201 -6.19 10.83 4.77
N ALA A 202 -7.29 10.75 4.03
CA ALA A 202 -8.59 11.18 4.51
C ALA A 202 -9.25 10.13 5.42
N ASP A 203 -10.25 10.55 6.19
CA ASP A 203 -11.05 9.65 7.05
C ASP A 203 -11.82 8.61 6.22
N ASP A 204 -12.12 8.93 4.97
CA ASP A 204 -12.80 8.06 4.01
C ASP A 204 -11.85 7.26 3.11
N GLU A 205 -10.55 7.19 3.44
CA GLU A 205 -9.53 6.47 2.67
C GLU A 205 -8.89 5.32 3.45
N ALA A 206 -8.49 4.28 2.73
CA ALA A 206 -7.72 3.13 3.21
C ALA A 206 -6.65 2.77 2.17
N LEU A 207 -5.88 1.70 2.42
CA LEU A 207 -4.79 1.28 1.55
C LEU A 207 -4.85 -0.21 1.24
N VAL A 208 -4.56 -0.59 0.00
CA VAL A 208 -4.24 -1.95 -0.40
C VAL A 208 -2.82 -2.01 -0.95
N GLY A 209 -2.07 -3.03 -0.55
CA GLY A 209 -0.77 -3.38 -1.13
C GLY A 209 -0.81 -4.78 -1.72
N PHE A 210 -0.26 -4.97 -2.91
CA PHE A 210 -0.21 -6.29 -3.55
C PHE A 210 1.05 -6.45 -4.41
N PRO A 211 1.52 -7.71 -4.62
CA PRO A 211 2.68 -7.97 -5.46
C PRO A 211 2.46 -7.51 -6.91
N TYR A 212 3.45 -6.85 -7.51
CA TYR A 212 3.37 -6.34 -8.88
C TYR A 212 3.02 -7.44 -9.91
N LYS A 213 3.45 -8.68 -9.68
CA LYS A 213 3.12 -9.82 -10.55
C LYS A 213 1.61 -10.02 -10.78
N LEU A 214 0.74 -9.54 -9.88
CA LEU A 214 -0.71 -9.63 -10.02
C LEU A 214 -1.30 -8.46 -10.82
N PHE A 215 -0.55 -7.38 -11.04
CA PHE A 215 -1.09 -6.12 -11.58
C PHE A 215 -1.73 -6.28 -12.96
N GLY A 216 -1.12 -7.06 -13.86
CA GLY A 216 -1.69 -7.31 -15.19
C GLY A 216 -3.08 -7.94 -15.13
N GLU A 217 -3.22 -9.03 -14.39
CA GLU A 217 -4.51 -9.73 -14.22
C GLU A 217 -5.52 -8.89 -13.42
N VAL A 218 -5.06 -8.16 -12.40
CA VAL A 218 -5.89 -7.23 -11.64
C VAL A 218 -6.49 -6.16 -12.57
N PHE A 219 -5.68 -5.60 -13.45
CA PHE A 219 -6.15 -4.65 -14.46
C PHE A 219 -7.20 -5.29 -15.38
N ASP A 220 -6.93 -6.48 -15.91
CA ASP A 220 -7.85 -7.17 -16.83
C ASP A 220 -9.22 -7.44 -16.17
N TYR A 221 -9.22 -7.85 -14.89
CA TYR A 221 -10.46 -8.04 -14.13
C TYR A 221 -11.18 -6.74 -13.82
N VAL A 222 -10.49 -5.66 -13.47
CA VAL A 222 -11.12 -4.35 -13.28
C VAL A 222 -11.77 -3.86 -14.59
N LYS A 223 -11.08 -4.04 -15.73
CA LYS A 223 -11.61 -3.75 -17.06
C LYS A 223 -12.80 -4.62 -17.43
N TYR A 224 -12.83 -5.88 -16.99
CA TYR A 224 -14.00 -6.73 -17.13
C TYR A 224 -15.17 -6.25 -16.25
N PHE A 225 -14.92 -5.89 -14.99
CA PHE A 225 -15.95 -5.39 -14.08
C PHE A 225 -16.56 -4.06 -14.54
N SER A 226 -15.78 -3.23 -15.25
CA SER A 226 -16.26 -1.93 -15.76
C SER A 226 -17.40 -2.07 -16.78
N GLN A 227 -17.48 -3.22 -17.45
CA GLN A 227 -18.50 -3.48 -18.47
C GLN A 227 -19.89 -3.77 -17.87
N ASN A 228 -19.96 -4.20 -16.61
CA ASN A 228 -21.23 -4.61 -16.00
C ASN A 228 -21.29 -4.40 -14.48
N ALA A 229 -20.43 -5.07 -13.71
CA ALA A 229 -20.52 -5.11 -12.25
C ALA A 229 -20.38 -3.73 -11.59
N ILE A 230 -19.42 -2.92 -12.05
CA ILE A 230 -19.19 -1.55 -11.54
C ILE A 230 -20.41 -0.65 -11.84
N PRO A 231 -20.88 -0.50 -13.10
CA PRO A 231 -22.09 0.26 -13.39
C PRO A 231 -23.31 -0.19 -12.58
N SER A 232 -23.53 -1.51 -12.49
CA SER A 232 -24.68 -2.09 -11.77
C SER A 232 -24.66 -1.74 -10.27
N ALA A 233 -23.50 -1.88 -9.62
CA ALA A 233 -23.34 -1.55 -8.20
C ALA A 233 -23.50 -0.06 -7.92
N ARG A 234 -23.07 0.81 -8.84
CA ARG A 234 -23.15 2.27 -8.73
C ARG A 234 -24.55 2.81 -9.06
N ASP A 235 -25.33 2.14 -9.93
CA ASP A 235 -26.72 2.53 -10.23
C ASP A 235 -27.71 2.19 -9.09
N LYS A 236 -27.32 1.30 -8.16
CA LYS A 236 -28.13 0.99 -6.96
C LYS A 236 -29.56 0.49 -7.28
N LYS A 237 -29.76 -0.23 -8.40
CA LYS A 237 -31.08 -0.73 -8.83
C LYS A 237 -31.84 -1.47 -7.74
N ALA A 238 -31.17 -2.40 -7.04
CA ALA A 238 -31.78 -3.18 -5.97
C ALA A 238 -32.23 -2.31 -4.77
N TYR A 239 -31.43 -1.32 -4.40
CA TYR A 239 -31.77 -0.39 -3.32
C TYR A 239 -32.92 0.55 -3.71
N LYS A 240 -32.91 1.08 -4.95
CA LYS A 240 -34.02 1.87 -5.50
C LYS A 240 -35.32 1.06 -5.53
N ALA A 241 -35.25 -0.22 -5.94
CA ALA A 241 -36.40 -1.12 -5.97
C ALA A 241 -36.96 -1.42 -4.56
N LEU A 242 -36.09 -1.53 -3.54
CA LEU A 242 -36.54 -1.62 -2.14
C LEU A 242 -37.29 -0.35 -1.72
N LYS A 243 -36.73 0.83 -2.01
CA LYS A 243 -37.36 2.11 -1.65
C LYS A 243 -38.73 2.31 -2.29
N ALA A 244 -38.91 1.84 -3.52
CA ALA A 244 -40.20 1.89 -4.21
C ALA A 244 -41.27 0.95 -3.61
N LYS A 245 -40.88 -0.05 -2.80
CA LYS A 245 -41.81 -0.93 -2.08
C LYS A 245 -42.17 -0.42 -0.68
N GLU A 246 -41.32 0.44 -0.11
CA GLU A 246 -41.50 1.02 1.23
C GLU A 246 -42.30 2.33 1.23
N GLY A 247 -42.44 2.98 0.06
CA GLY A 247 -43.26 4.18 -0.13
C GLY A 247 -44.59 3.85 -0.78
#